data_AF-A0A221NL17-F1
#
_entry.id   AF-A0A221NL17-F1
#
_cell.length_a   1.000
_cell.length_b   1.000
_cell.length_c   1.000
_cell.angle_alpha   90.00
_cell.angle_beta   90.00
_cell.angle_gamma   90.00
#
_symmetry.space_group_name_H-M   'P 1'
#
loop_
_entity.id
_entity.type
_entity.pdbx_description
1 polymer ?
#
loop_
_entity_poly.entity_id
_entity_poly.type
_entity_poly.pdbx_seq_one_letter_code
_entity_poly.pdbx_strand_id
1 'polypeptide(L)'
;MTNSQITPLMFDRSMATQVVRYVTGTFAAEGPKDYTEDELQTLARKLSFMTDSDVQWTALDHLVTTIRELDELDRGNHDMHECWRDGTVDNTLWVLDNIEGRISESVDYVLMTARFQARYADLHLAAA
;
A
#
# COMPACT_ATOMS: atom_id res chain seq x y z
N MET A 1 15.93 12.25 -38.29
CA MET A 1 15.90 12.82 -36.92
C MET A 1 14.83 12.05 -36.17
N THR A 2 15.25 11.22 -35.22
CA THR A 2 14.38 10.31 -34.47
C THR A 2 13.52 11.11 -33.50
N ASN A 3 12.23 11.27 -33.81
CA ASN A 3 11.20 11.57 -32.83
C ASN A 3 11.03 10.33 -31.95
N SER A 4 11.96 10.12 -31.01
CA SER A 4 11.70 9.28 -29.87
C SER A 4 10.74 10.04 -28.98
N GLN A 5 9.44 9.91 -29.25
CA GLN A 5 8.42 10.18 -28.25
C GLN A 5 8.76 9.28 -27.07
N ILE A 6 9.40 9.85 -26.06
CA ILE A 6 9.46 9.22 -24.75
C ILE A 6 8.00 9.18 -24.32
N THR A 7 7.34 8.04 -24.49
CA THR A 7 6.06 7.79 -23.84
C THR A 7 6.32 8.05 -22.37
N PRO A 8 5.71 9.08 -21.74
CA PRO A 8 5.73 9.15 -20.30
C PRO A 8 5.09 7.84 -19.88
N LEU A 9 5.83 6.97 -19.21
CA LEU A 9 5.20 5.98 -18.36
C LEU A 9 4.47 6.83 -17.32
N MET A 10 3.21 7.18 -17.60
CA MET A 10 2.33 7.84 -16.64
C MET A 10 2.10 6.81 -15.54
N PHE A 11 3.02 6.74 -14.58
CA PHE A 11 2.72 6.20 -13.27
C PHE A 11 1.86 7.24 -12.58
N ASP A 12 0.57 7.23 -12.93
CA ASP A 12 -0.40 8.04 -12.23
C ASP A 12 -0.59 7.51 -10.79
N ARG A 13 -1.19 8.34 -9.94
CA ARG A 13 -1.41 8.00 -8.53
C ARG A 13 -2.21 6.70 -8.38
N SER A 14 -3.14 6.40 -9.30
CA SER A 14 -3.94 5.17 -9.26
C SER A 14 -3.07 3.93 -9.46
N MET A 15 -2.13 3.97 -10.40
CA MET A 15 -1.20 2.86 -10.62
C MET A 15 -0.23 2.69 -9.45
N ALA A 16 0.25 3.80 -8.87
CA ALA A 16 1.07 3.77 -7.66
C ALA A 16 0.31 3.16 -6.46
N THR A 17 -0.96 3.52 -6.26
CA THR A 17 -1.84 2.92 -5.24
C THR A 17 -1.96 1.41 -5.42
N GLN A 18 -2.21 0.95 -6.66
CA GLN A 18 -2.33 -0.49 -6.95
C GLN A 18 -1.02 -1.23 -6.67
N VAL A 19 0.12 -0.67 -7.07
CA VAL A 19 1.44 -1.25 -6.81
C VAL A 19 1.74 -1.32 -5.32
N VAL A 20 1.53 -0.23 -4.57
CA VAL A 20 1.76 -0.20 -3.12
C VAL A 20 0.88 -1.23 -2.43
N ARG A 21 -0.41 -1.28 -2.76
CA ARG A 21 -1.35 -2.24 -2.16
C ARG A 21 -0.95 -3.68 -2.47
N TYR A 22 -0.67 -4.00 -3.74
CA TYR A 22 -0.34 -5.36 -4.16
C TYR A 22 1.00 -5.86 -3.59
N VAL A 23 2.05 -5.04 -3.69
CA VAL A 23 3.41 -5.45 -3.27
C VAL A 23 3.48 -5.55 -1.74
N THR A 24 2.87 -4.60 -1.02
CA THR A 24 2.81 -4.66 0.44
C THR A 24 1.93 -5.81 0.91
N GLY A 25 0.82 -6.08 0.21
CA GLY A 25 -0.05 -7.24 0.40
C GLY A 25 0.71 -8.57 0.32
N THR A 26 1.46 -8.75 -0.78
CA THR A 26 2.27 -9.95 -1.01
C THR A 26 3.34 -10.09 0.07
N PHE A 27 4.02 -8.99 0.40
CA PHE A 27 5.04 -8.97 1.45
C PHE A 27 4.48 -9.36 2.82
N ALA A 28 3.33 -8.81 3.21
CA ALA A 28 2.64 -9.08 4.47
C ALA A 28 2.21 -10.55 4.61
N ALA A 29 1.73 -11.16 3.53
CA ALA A 29 1.26 -12.54 3.48
C ALA A 29 2.39 -13.57 3.50
N GLU A 30 3.54 -13.27 2.89
CA GLU A 30 4.68 -14.19 2.78
C GLU A 30 5.72 -14.04 3.91
N GLY A 31 5.68 -12.94 4.67
CA GLY A 31 6.70 -12.58 5.65
C GLY A 31 6.41 -12.96 7.11
N PRO A 32 7.38 -12.72 8.02
CA PRO A 32 7.29 -13.01 9.46
C PRO A 32 6.38 -12.02 10.20
N LYS A 33 5.72 -12.43 11.30
CA LYS A 33 4.74 -11.62 12.08
C LYS A 33 5.27 -10.25 12.53
N ASP A 34 6.58 -10.14 12.76
CA ASP A 34 7.23 -8.88 13.09
C ASP A 34 8.32 -8.61 12.06
N TYR A 35 8.28 -7.44 11.44
CA TYR A 35 9.30 -7.03 10.47
C TYR A 35 10.37 -6.20 11.15
N THR A 36 11.60 -6.47 10.77
CA THR A 36 12.75 -5.64 11.11
C THR A 36 12.78 -4.38 10.26
N GLU A 37 13.48 -3.36 10.74
CA GLU A 37 13.74 -2.14 9.97
C GLU A 37 14.37 -2.46 8.60
N ASP A 38 15.32 -3.39 8.54
CA ASP A 38 16.00 -3.78 7.30
C ASP A 38 15.04 -4.38 6.25
N GLU A 39 14.06 -5.15 6.71
CA GLU A 39 13.02 -5.73 5.85
C GLU A 39 12.08 -4.65 5.31
N LEU A 40 11.66 -3.71 6.17
CA LEU A 40 10.83 -2.57 5.76
C LEU A 40 11.58 -1.62 4.81
N GLN A 41 12.87 -1.38 5.04
CA GLN A 41 13.73 -0.61 4.13
C GLN A 41 13.86 -1.32 2.78
N THR A 42 13.95 -2.65 2.76
CA THR A 42 14.01 -3.43 1.52
C THR A 42 12.70 -3.33 0.74
N LEU A 43 11.55 -3.42 1.42
CA LEU A 43 10.24 -3.19 0.82
C LEU A 43 10.14 -1.76 0.26
N ALA A 44 10.58 -0.75 1.01
CA ALA A 44 10.57 0.64 0.57
C ALA A 44 11.38 0.84 -0.71
N ARG A 45 12.62 0.30 -0.78
CA ARG A 45 13.44 0.37 -2.01
C ARG A 45 12.75 -0.27 -3.22
N LYS A 46 12.08 -1.41 -3.02
CA LYS A 46 11.32 -2.09 -4.07
C LYS A 46 10.14 -1.24 -4.55
N LEU A 47 9.35 -0.70 -3.62
CA LEU A 47 8.23 0.19 -3.94
C LEU A 47 8.70 1.46 -4.64
N SER A 48 9.80 2.06 -4.17
CA SER A 48 10.40 3.25 -4.77
C SER A 48 10.77 3.02 -6.23
N PHE A 49 11.40 1.87 -6.53
CA PHE A 49 11.72 1.47 -7.90
C PHE A 49 10.46 1.26 -8.76
N MET A 50 9.43 0.60 -8.21
CA MET A 50 8.23 0.25 -8.97
C MET A 50 7.27 1.43 -9.18
N THR A 51 7.34 2.47 -8.35
CA THR A 51 6.44 3.64 -8.39
C THR A 51 7.12 4.93 -8.84
N ASP A 52 8.43 4.89 -9.13
CA ASP A 52 9.25 6.06 -9.47
C ASP A 52 9.13 7.18 -8.41
N SER A 53 9.08 6.78 -7.14
CA SER A 53 8.91 7.67 -5.99
C SER A 53 9.88 7.30 -4.86
N ASP A 54 10.18 8.22 -3.95
CA ASP A 54 11.00 7.96 -2.78
C ASP A 54 10.12 7.58 -1.58
N VAL A 55 9.73 6.31 -1.52
CA VAL A 55 8.91 5.75 -0.45
C VAL A 55 9.72 5.66 0.86
N GLN A 56 9.19 6.25 1.92
CA GLN A 56 9.78 6.18 3.25
C GLN A 56 9.37 4.88 3.94
N TRP A 57 10.36 4.10 4.42
CA TRP A 57 10.10 2.81 5.06
C TRP A 57 9.26 2.95 6.34
N THR A 58 9.39 4.07 7.06
CA THR A 58 8.61 4.36 8.28
C THR A 58 7.12 4.48 8.00
N ALA A 59 6.72 4.84 6.78
CA ALA A 59 5.31 4.90 6.39
C ALA A 59 4.72 3.52 6.08
N LEU A 60 5.55 2.48 5.90
CA LEU A 60 5.12 1.13 5.54
C LEU A 60 4.75 0.26 6.73
N ASP A 61 5.30 0.55 7.91
CA ASP A 61 5.09 -0.26 9.12
C ASP A 61 3.59 -0.41 9.46
N HIS A 62 2.87 0.72 9.49
CA HIS A 62 1.42 0.73 9.74
C HIS A 62 0.63 0.05 8.62
N LEU A 63 1.01 0.26 7.36
CA LEU A 63 0.32 -0.35 6.21
C LEU A 63 0.46 -1.88 6.23
N VAL A 64 1.67 -2.38 6.46
CA VAL A 64 1.95 -3.81 6.55
C VAL A 64 1.16 -4.45 7.69
N THR A 65 1.14 -3.80 8.86
CA THR A 65 0.36 -4.25 10.03
C THR A 65 -1.13 -4.30 9.72
N THR A 66 -1.69 -3.24 9.13
CA THR A 66 -3.12 -3.17 8.80
C THR A 66 -3.51 -4.22 7.76
N ILE A 67 -2.66 -4.49 6.76
CA ILE A 67 -2.91 -5.54 5.77
C ILE A 67 -2.98 -6.93 6.42
N ARG A 68 -2.22 -7.17 7.50
CA ARG A 68 -2.28 -8.45 8.22
C ARG A 68 -3.55 -8.68 8.98
N GLU A 69 -4.21 -7.60 9.43
CA GLU A 69 -5.52 -7.70 10.06
C GLU A 69 -6.53 -8.38 9.11
N LEU A 70 -6.36 -8.29 7.79
CA LEU A 70 -7.16 -9.06 6.82
C LEU A 70 -6.94 -10.57 6.92
N ASP A 71 -5.69 -11.03 7.08
CA ASP A 71 -5.35 -12.45 7.27
C ASP A 71 -5.84 -12.96 8.63
N GLU A 72 -5.79 -12.12 9.67
CA GLU A 72 -6.37 -12.43 10.97
C GLU A 72 -7.91 -12.54 10.90
N LEU A 73 -8.56 -11.64 10.15
CA LEU A 73 -10.01 -11.68 9.92
C LEU A 73 -10.43 -12.92 9.12
N ASP A 74 -9.71 -13.25 8.04
CA ASP A 74 -9.98 -14.44 7.21
C ASP A 74 -9.84 -15.75 8.01
N ARG A 75 -8.90 -15.78 8.97
CA ARG A 75 -8.73 -16.89 9.93
C ARG A 75 -9.72 -16.86 11.09
N GLY A 76 -10.55 -15.83 11.18
CA GLY A 76 -11.51 -15.64 12.26
C GLY A 76 -10.88 -15.30 13.63
N ASN A 77 -9.62 -14.86 13.65
CA ASN A 77 -8.84 -14.57 14.86
C ASN A 77 -8.69 -13.07 15.15
N HIS A 78 -9.34 -12.20 14.36
CA HIS A 78 -9.25 -10.76 14.55
C HIS A 78 -9.96 -10.32 15.84
N ASP A 79 -9.36 -9.41 16.62
CA ASP A 79 -9.86 -9.01 17.95
C ASP A 79 -11.27 -8.41 17.93
N MET A 80 -11.65 -7.77 16.82
CA MET A 80 -12.99 -7.21 16.62
C MET A 80 -13.98 -8.18 15.97
N HIS A 81 -13.55 -9.40 15.60
CA HIS A 81 -14.43 -10.37 14.95
C HIS A 81 -15.33 -11.06 15.98
N GLU A 82 -16.63 -10.80 15.87
CA GLU A 82 -17.68 -11.39 16.68
C GLU A 82 -18.60 -12.23 15.79
N CYS A 83 -18.52 -13.55 15.95
CA CYS A 83 -19.41 -14.49 15.28
C CYS A 83 -20.02 -15.44 16.33
N TRP A 84 -21.35 -15.39 16.49
CA TRP A 84 -22.05 -16.27 17.42
C TRP A 84 -22.39 -17.60 16.74
N ARG A 85 -22.21 -18.71 17.47
CA ARG A 85 -22.40 -20.09 16.95
C ARG A 85 -23.80 -20.38 16.40
N ASP A 86 -24.80 -19.57 16.74
CA ASP A 86 -26.18 -19.67 16.27
C ASP A 86 -26.47 -18.80 15.03
N GLY A 87 -25.46 -18.07 14.52
CA GLY A 87 -25.57 -17.22 13.33
C GLY A 87 -26.35 -15.91 13.57
N THR A 88 -26.63 -15.55 14.81
CA THR A 88 -27.44 -14.36 15.13
C THR A 88 -26.68 -13.04 15.03
N VAL A 89 -25.35 -13.09 15.16
CA VAL A 89 -24.46 -11.94 14.99
C VAL A 89 -23.20 -12.42 14.26
N ASP A 90 -22.94 -11.79 13.13
CA ASP A 90 -21.71 -11.90 12.33
C ASP A 90 -21.36 -10.48 11.87
N ASN A 91 -20.26 -9.94 12.40
CA ASN A 91 -19.80 -8.60 12.07
C ASN A 91 -18.65 -8.59 11.04
N THR A 92 -18.34 -9.72 10.39
CA THR A 92 -17.20 -9.88 9.48
C THR A 92 -17.16 -8.78 8.41
N LEU A 93 -18.29 -8.48 7.78
CA LEU A 93 -18.36 -7.45 6.73
C LEU A 93 -18.05 -6.04 7.25
N TRP A 94 -18.47 -5.74 8.47
CA TRP A 94 -18.18 -4.44 9.09
C TRP A 94 -16.70 -4.31 9.45
N VAL A 95 -16.10 -5.37 10.00
CA VAL A 95 -14.66 -5.40 10.30
C VAL A 95 -13.84 -5.30 9.01
N LEU A 96 -14.25 -6.02 7.96
CA LEU A 96 -13.61 -5.96 6.65
C LEU A 96 -13.61 -4.54 6.06
N ASP A 97 -14.77 -3.87 6.08
CA ASP A 97 -14.89 -2.49 5.57
C ASP A 97 -14.02 -1.51 6.37
N ASN A 98 -13.93 -1.70 7.69
CA ASN A 98 -13.05 -0.89 8.53
C ASN A 98 -11.56 -1.07 8.18
N ILE A 99 -11.10 -2.31 8.03
CA ILE A 99 -9.70 -2.61 7.69
C ILE A 99 -9.37 -2.05 6.29
N GLU A 100 -10.25 -2.25 5.30
CA GLU A 100 -10.05 -1.73 3.94
C GLU A 100 -10.00 -0.20 3.88
N GLY A 101 -10.80 0.47 4.72
CA GLY A 101 -10.71 1.92 4.90
C GLY A 101 -9.34 2.37 5.41
N ARG A 102 -8.83 1.72 6.47
CA ARG A 102 -7.51 2.01 7.05
C ARG A 102 -6.36 1.70 6.09
N ILE A 103 -6.48 0.64 5.28
CA ILE A 103 -5.52 0.33 4.21
C ILE A 103 -5.49 1.46 3.19
N SER A 104 -6.66 1.91 2.74
CA SER A 104 -6.77 3.00 1.76
C SER A 104 -6.12 4.28 2.27
N GLU A 105 -6.42 4.68 3.51
CA GLU A 105 -5.80 5.83 4.17
C GLU A 105 -4.27 5.68 4.31
N SER A 106 -3.81 4.48 4.67
CA SER A 106 -2.38 4.19 4.83
C SER A 106 -1.63 4.23 3.49
N VAL A 107 -2.23 3.71 2.42
CA VAL A 107 -1.64 3.82 1.07
C VAL A 107 -1.57 5.28 0.63
N ASP A 108 -2.62 6.06 0.87
CA ASP A 108 -2.61 7.49 0.58
C ASP A 108 -1.53 8.23 1.39
N TYR A 109 -1.34 7.88 2.66
CA TYR A 109 -0.27 8.43 3.49
C TYR A 109 1.13 8.09 2.95
N VAL A 110 1.36 6.84 2.55
CA VAL A 110 2.62 6.39 1.92
C VAL A 110 2.89 7.21 0.66
N LEU A 111 1.90 7.36 -0.22
CA LEU A 111 2.07 8.12 -1.47
C LEU A 111 2.19 9.63 -1.26
N MET A 112 1.53 10.18 -0.23
CA MET A 112 1.65 11.60 0.13
C MET A 112 3.05 11.94 0.64
N THR A 113 3.65 11.04 1.42
CA THR A 113 4.99 11.21 1.99
C THR A 113 6.09 10.83 1.00
N ALA A 114 5.75 10.09 -0.05
CA ALA A 114 6.69 9.73 -1.11
C ALA A 114 7.09 10.97 -1.93
N ARG A 115 8.40 11.12 -2.18
CA ARG A 115 8.88 12.17 -3.09
C ARG A 115 8.96 11.60 -4.50
N PHE A 116 8.02 11.96 -5.36
CA PHE A 116 8.12 11.62 -6.79
C PHE A 116 9.38 12.27 -7.38
N GLN A 117 10.13 11.52 -8.20
CA GLN A 117 11.33 12.07 -8.82
C GLN A 117 10.98 13.27 -9.71
N ALA A 118 11.86 14.29 -9.74
CA ALA A 118 11.68 15.56 -10.44
C ALA A 118 11.49 15.44 -11.97
N ARG A 119 11.60 14.23 -12.55
CA ARG A 119 11.30 13.96 -13.97
C ARG A 119 9.88 14.38 -14.39
N TYR A 120 8.99 14.65 -13.43
CA TYR A 120 7.61 15.14 -13.65
C TYR A 120 7.36 16.58 -13.20
N ALA A 121 8.31 17.24 -12.50
CA ALA A 121 8.15 18.63 -12.08
C ALA A 121 8.10 19.59 -13.29
N ASP A 122 8.78 19.23 -14.39
CA ASP A 122 8.80 20.01 -15.64
C ASP A 122 7.53 19.84 -16.49
N LEU A 123 6.72 18.79 -16.26
CA LEU A 123 5.49 18.57 -17.04
C LEU A 123 4.32 19.47 -16.61
N HIS A 124 4.32 19.97 -15.38
CA HIS A 124 3.30 20.93 -14.91
C HIS A 124 3.65 22.39 -15.20
N LEU A 125 4.91 22.72 -15.46
CA LEU A 125 5.36 24.06 -15.85
C LEU A 125 5.35 24.30 -17.37
N ALA A 126 5.29 23.24 -18.19
CA ALA A 126 5.21 23.35 -19.64
C ALA A 126 3.77 23.42 -20.19
N ALA A 127 2.75 23.29 -19.32
CA ALA A 127 1.32 23.28 -19.70
C ALA A 127 0.53 24.50 -19.18
N ALA A 128 1.21 25.52 -18.64
CA ALA A 128 0.64 26.81 -18.24
C ALA A 128 1.15 27.92 -19.16
#